data_AF-A0A2M9PYM8-F1
#
_entry.id   AF-A0A2M9PYM8-F1
#
_cell.length_a   1.000
_cell.length_b   1.000
_cell.length_c   1.000
_cell.angle_alpha   90.00
_cell.angle_beta   90.00
_cell.angle_gamma   90.00
#
_symmetry.space_group_name_H-M   'P 1'
#
loop_
_entity.id
_entity.type
_entity.pdbx_description
1 polymer ?
#
loop_
_entity_poly.entity_id
_entity_poly.type
_entity_poly.pdbx_seq_one_letter_code
_entity_poly.pdbx_strand_id
1 'polypeptide(L)' 'MNILDKVKSYREEENRLKWEGTFADYLNIIKERPEVAQTAHSRVYNMVKSAGVEERDGQKMYEFFGQEIFGLETAIE' A
#
# COMPACT_ATOMS: atom_id res chain seq x y z
N MET A 1 22.95 -3.18 -15.07
CA MET A 1 22.39 -4.07 -14.03
C MET A 1 21.52 -5.11 -14.73
N ASN A 2 21.81 -6.39 -14.56
CA ASN A 2 21.12 -7.49 -15.25
C ASN A 2 19.74 -7.73 -14.59
N ILE A 3 18.76 -8.27 -15.32
CA ILE A 3 17.44 -8.62 -14.78
C ILE A 3 17.54 -9.61 -13.60
N LEU A 4 18.53 -10.52 -13.65
CA LEU A 4 18.80 -11.46 -12.57
C LEU A 4 19.20 -10.75 -11.26
N ASP A 5 20.00 -9.67 -11.37
CA ASP A 5 20.40 -8.88 -10.21
C ASP A 5 19.18 -8.19 -9.57
N LYS A 6 18.25 -7.68 -10.38
CA LYS A 6 17.00 -7.04 -9.91
C LYS A 6 16.07 -8.03 -9.20
N VAL A 7 15.92 -9.25 -9.73
CA VAL A 7 15.10 -10.29 -9.09
C VAL A 7 15.71 -10.71 -7.77
N LYS A 8 17.04 -10.85 -7.71
CA LYS A 8 17.75 -11.17 -6.48
C LYS A 8 17.57 -10.08 -5.42
N SER A 9 17.79 -8.81 -5.78
CA SER A 9 17.63 -7.69 -4.84
C SER A 9 16.20 -7.58 -4.32
N TYR A 10 15.20 -7.82 -5.17
CA TYR A 10 13.80 -7.84 -4.75
C TYR A 10 13.52 -8.92 -3.70
N ARG A 11 14.04 -10.14 -3.90
CA ARG A 11 13.88 -11.23 -2.92
C ARG A 11 14.60 -10.96 -1.60
N GLU A 12 15.78 -10.35 -1.66
CA GLU A 12 16.53 -9.95 -0.47
C GLU A 12 15.79 -8.88 0.33
N GLU A 13 15.20 -7.89 -0.37
CA GLU A 13 14.34 -6.87 0.22
C GLU A 13 13.11 -7.48 0.90
N GLU A 14 12.38 -8.33 0.17
CA GLU A 14 11.20 -9.02 0.68
C GLU A 14 11.53 -9.83 1.94
N ASN A 15 12.64 -10.56 1.94
CA ASN A 15 13.08 -11.30 3.13
C ASN A 15 13.43 -10.39 4.30
N ARG A 16 14.04 -9.23 4.05
CA ARG A 16 14.37 -8.26 5.11
C ARG A 16 13.13 -7.63 5.74
N LEU A 17 12.06 -7.46 4.96
CA LEU A 17 10.80 -6.89 5.41
C LEU A 17 9.90 -7.89 6.16
N LYS A 18 10.24 -9.18 6.16
CA LYS A 18 9.47 -10.19 6.91
C LYS A 18 9.53 -9.89 8.40
N TRP A 19 8.34 -9.87 9.00
CA TRP A 19 8.20 -9.82 10.44
C TRP A 19 8.10 -11.24 11.01
N GLU A 20 8.80 -11.48 12.12
CA GLU A 20 8.74 -12.70 12.90
C GLU A 20 8.63 -12.34 14.39
N GLY A 21 7.80 -13.05 15.13
CA GLY A 21 7.56 -12.80 16.54
C GLY A 21 6.42 -13.65 17.08
N THR A 22 6.12 -13.50 18.37
CA THR A 22 4.99 -14.19 18.98
C THR A 22 3.68 -13.48 18.65
N PHE A 23 2.56 -14.19 18.83
CA PHE A 23 1.24 -13.56 18.71
C PHE A 23 1.05 -12.39 19.71
N ALA A 24 1.69 -12.44 20.89
CA ALA A 24 1.65 -11.36 21.86
C ALA A 24 2.37 -10.10 21.36
N ASP A 25 3.52 -10.26 20.70
CA ASP A 25 4.25 -9.16 20.06
C ASP A 25 3.41 -8.51 18.97
N TYR A 26 2.74 -9.33 18.15
CA TYR A 26 1.80 -8.85 17.14
C TYR A 26 0.64 -8.05 17.74
N LEU A 27 0.07 -8.50 18.86
CA LEU A 27 -1.00 -7.76 19.55
C LEU A 27 -0.52 -6.41 20.10
N ASN A 28 0.75 -6.31 20.54
CA ASN A 28 1.31 -5.02 20.96
C ASN A 28 1.45 -4.06 19.77
N ILE A 29 1.86 -4.55 18.60
CA ILE A 29 1.88 -3.76 17.37
C ILE A 29 0.48 -3.24 17.04
N ILE A 30 -0.55 -4.08 17.11
CA ILE A 30 -1.94 -3.67 16.83
C ILE A 30 -2.43 -2.60 17.81
N LYS A 31 -2.05 -2.68 19.10
CA LYS A 31 -2.44 -1.66 20.09
C LYS A 31 -1.89 -0.28 19.74
N GLU A 32 -0.66 -0.22 19.22
CA GLU A 32 -0.03 1.03 18.80
C GLU A 32 -0.52 1.48 17.42
N ARG A 33 -0.74 0.53 16.52
CA ARG A 33 -1.06 0.74 15.10
C ARG A 33 -2.21 -0.16 14.64
N PRO A 34 -3.47 0.20 14.95
CA PRO A 34 -4.63 -0.63 14.65
C PRO A 34 -4.80 -0.94 13.16
N GLU A 35 -4.30 -0.06 12.28
CA GLU A 35 -4.36 -0.23 10.82
C GLU A 35 -3.61 -1.47 10.32
N VAL A 36 -2.67 -2.01 11.11
CA VAL A 36 -1.95 -3.25 10.77
C VAL A 36 -2.92 -4.43 10.66
N ALA A 37 -3.99 -4.45 11.44
CA ALA A 37 -5.00 -5.51 11.42
C ALA A 37 -6.04 -5.37 10.30
N GLN A 38 -5.99 -4.30 9.49
CA GLN A 38 -6.94 -4.10 8.39
C GLN A 38 -6.77 -5.15 7.29
N THR A 39 -7.84 -5.37 6.52
CA THR A 39 -7.78 -6.21 5.31
C THR A 39 -6.79 -5.61 4.29
N ALA A 40 -6.26 -6.45 3.41
CA ALA A 40 -5.36 -6.00 2.35
C ALA A 40 -6.00 -4.91 1.47
N HIS A 41 -7.27 -5.07 1.09
CA HIS A 41 -7.99 -4.07 0.29
C HIS A 41 -8.09 -2.74 1.04
N SER A 42 -8.43 -2.76 2.34
CA SER A 42 -8.65 -1.53 3.10
C SER A 42 -7.36 -0.75 3.26
N ARG A 43 -6.22 -1.44 3.43
CA ARG A 43 -4.89 -0.80 3.48
C ARG A 43 -4.53 -0.12 2.16
N VAL A 44 -4.76 -0.80 1.03
CA VAL A 44 -4.52 -0.23 -0.30
C VAL A 44 -5.41 0.99 -0.53
N TYR A 45 -6.70 0.90 -0.20
CA TYR A 45 -7.62 2.03 -0.30
C TYR A 45 -7.16 3.23 0.54
N ASN A 46 -6.78 2.99 1.80
CA ASN A 46 -6.30 4.05 2.70
C ASN A 46 -5.01 4.70 2.18
N MET A 47 -4.08 3.91 1.61
CA MET A 47 -2.87 4.42 0.96
C MET A 47 -3.21 5.33 -0.22
N VAL A 48 -4.08 4.87 -1.14
CA VAL A 48 -4.53 5.66 -2.30
C VAL A 48 -5.19 6.96 -1.84
N LYS A 49 -6.11 6.86 -0.87
CA LYS A 49 -6.80 8.02 -0.31
C LYS A 49 -5.86 9.00 0.38
N SER A 50 -4.82 8.53 1.09
CA SER A 50 -3.87 9.39 1.81
C SER A 50 -3.02 10.26 0.88
N ALA A 51 -2.89 9.89 -0.40
CA ALA A 51 -2.17 10.71 -1.37
C ALA A 51 -2.93 11.99 -1.77
N GLY A 52 -4.21 12.08 -1.46
CA GLY A 52 -5.07 13.20 -1.84
C GLY A 52 -6.20 12.79 -2.77
N VAL A 53 -7.34 13.47 -2.63
CA VAL A 53 -8.52 13.27 -3.47
C VAL A 53 -9.07 14.63 -3.84
N GLU A 54 -9.11 14.92 -5.13
CA GLU A 54 -9.78 16.09 -5.68
C GLU A 54 -11.14 15.70 -6.26
N GLU A 55 -12.11 16.60 -6.20
CA GLU A 55 -13.39 16.41 -6.87
C GLU A 55 -13.45 17.34 -8.08
N ARG A 56 -13.59 16.78 -9.28
CA ARG A 56 -13.74 17.53 -10.53
C ARG A 56 -14.96 17.00 -11.26
N ASP A 57 -15.88 17.91 -11.62
CA ASP A 57 -17.13 17.58 -12.32
C ASP A 57 -17.97 16.46 -11.65
N GLY A 58 -17.91 16.37 -10.32
CA GLY A 58 -18.62 15.35 -9.52
C GLY A 58 -17.96 13.97 -9.49
N GLN A 59 -16.72 13.84 -9.99
CA GLN A 59 -15.92 12.61 -9.94
C GLN A 59 -14.72 12.78 -9.02
N LYS A 60 -14.40 11.70 -8.27
CA LYS A 60 -13.21 11.65 -7.40
C LYS A 60 -11.97 11.32 -8.21
N MET A 61 -11.01 12.23 -8.18
CA MET A 61 -9.69 12.09 -8.77
C MET A 61 -8.69 11.79 -7.65
N TYR A 62 -8.17 10.56 -7.60
CA TYR A 62 -7.16 10.18 -6.62
C TYR A 62 -5.78 10.63 -7.10
N GLU A 63 -5.15 11.53 -6.33
CA GLU A 63 -3.83 12.09 -6.65
C GLU A 63 -2.75 11.01 -6.76
N PHE A 64 -2.93 9.87 -6.06
CA PHE A 64 -2.05 8.70 -6.12
C PHE A 64 -1.70 8.26 -7.55
N PHE A 65 -2.64 8.36 -8.49
CA PHE A 65 -2.44 7.93 -9.88
C PHE A 65 -2.07 9.08 -10.83
N GLY A 66 -2.12 10.33 -10.37
CA GLY A 66 -2.04 11.52 -11.22
C GLY A 66 -0.73 11.68 -11.99
N GLN A 67 0.35 11.01 -11.57
CA GLN A 67 1.65 11.07 -12.25
C GLN A 67 2.02 9.84 -13.07
N GLU A 68 1.41 8.68 -12.82
CA GLU A 68 1.88 7.40 -13.39
C GLU A 68 0.83 6.62 -14.16
N ILE A 69 -0.47 6.75 -13.84
CA ILE A 69 -1.51 5.92 -14.47
C ILE A 69 -2.78 6.75 -14.74
N PHE A 70 -2.87 7.28 -15.96
CA PHE A 70 -4.06 7.99 -16.45
C PHE A 70 -5.19 6.99 -16.77
N GLY A 71 -6.44 7.29 -16.42
CA GLY A 71 -7.62 6.49 -16.80
C GLY A 71 -8.17 5.54 -15.72
N LEU A 72 -7.61 5.53 -14.51
CA LEU A 72 -8.04 4.67 -13.39
C LEU A 72 -9.05 5.34 -12.44
N GLU A 73 -9.56 6.51 -12.80
CA GLU A 73 -10.40 7.34 -11.93
C GLU A 73 -11.72 6.66 -11.55
N THR A 74 -12.22 5.77 -12.42
CA THR A 74 -13.52 5.09 -12.28
C THR A 74 -13.45 3.69 -11.67
N ALA A 75 -12.26 3.11 -11.51
CA ALA A 75 -12.10 1.69 -11.14
C ALA A 75 -12.09 1.42 -9.62
N ILE A 76 -12.14 2.48 -8.80
CA ILE A 76 -11.95 2.40 -7.33
C ILE A 76 -13.29 2.55 -6.57
N GLU A 77 -14.40 2.82 -7.27
CA GLU A 77 -15.75 2.83 -6.68
C GLU A 77 -16.40 1.44 -6.59
#